data_AF-A0A2R7Y960-F1
#
_entry.id   AF-A0A2R7Y960-F1
#
_cell.length_a   1.000
_cell.length_b   1.000
_cell.length_c   1.000
_cell.angle_alpha   90.00
_cell.angle_beta   90.00
_cell.angle_gamma   90.00
#
_symmetry.space_group_name_H-M   'P 1'
#
loop_
_entity.id
_entity.type
_entity.pdbx_description
1 polymer ?
#
loop_
_entity_poly.entity_id
_entity_poly.type
_entity_poly.pdbx_seq_one_letter_code
_entity_poly.pdbx_strand_id
1 'polypeptide(L)'
;MSEKLVDLYLLLDNDPLSLFKSSRDEAAGKRLEPLKSIEDLITLIFNTYRFKKISEELAGILEEASNIVLKKRIYEDIEEWSIRGIINWPKTIVNYIHYRPVVQAVVSYTSASPENLLLRAIVDYVISELSNICSLLERGGSAETGGTGLSPEEIAKLPGLRSAREEACQTLERLEHAVGQSFLVYIPGNLYGPETLDHIYELTNEVSNTPWRPEWVDKLLDNVVYKYLFDPSTEKEYRELTIKVLERISRREHDSMDVNLLSDKLYELYLLYLLLRVLREQGKRPAINQCGKLGKSGVGDVVVCFNQDLEAPLKVRPDILVHWESRNVVIELKFSSLPGYIGKGVYQAISYMVLLGAGIGLLIHLPKDEQEASEGSSEDEDEAVVGQLELEKPVEITACNGSCKYVLYRVEIEPLGEKEEDNIKKLRDLLVNAV
;
A
#
# COMPACT_ATOMS: atom_id res chain seq x y z
N MET A 1 -12.33 -26.84 -2.18
CA MET A 1 -12.44 -25.58 -2.96
C MET A 1 -11.35 -24.66 -2.45
N SER A 2 -10.62 -24.06 -3.39
CA SER A 2 -9.23 -23.59 -3.28
C SER A 2 -8.93 -22.74 -2.06
N GLU A 3 -8.03 -23.25 -1.23
CA GLU A 3 -7.37 -22.53 -0.16
C GLU A 3 -6.69 -21.27 -0.72
N LYS A 4 -6.82 -20.19 0.05
CA LYS A 4 -6.56 -18.80 -0.32
C LYS A 4 -5.13 -18.59 -0.86
N LEU A 5 -5.01 -18.59 -2.18
CA LEU A 5 -3.91 -17.98 -2.91
C LEU A 5 -4.17 -16.48 -2.94
N VAL A 6 -3.42 -15.71 -2.16
CA VAL A 6 -3.54 -14.24 -2.17
C VAL A 6 -2.30 -13.65 -2.83
N ASP A 7 -2.51 -12.83 -3.86
CA ASP A 7 -1.44 -12.04 -4.49
C ASP A 7 -0.91 -11.03 -3.46
N LEU A 8 0.39 -10.74 -3.45
CA LEU A 8 0.97 -9.71 -2.58
C LEU A 8 0.29 -8.36 -2.78
N TYR A 9 -0.08 -8.03 -4.03
CA TYR A 9 -0.85 -6.83 -4.34
C TYR A 9 -2.27 -6.89 -3.78
N LEU A 10 -2.93 -8.06 -3.82
CA LEU A 10 -4.23 -8.25 -3.17
C LEU A 10 -4.14 -8.19 -1.64
N LEU A 11 -3.02 -8.60 -1.03
CA LEU A 11 -2.80 -8.46 0.41
C LEU A 11 -2.54 -7.01 0.81
N LEU A 12 -1.70 -6.29 0.04
CA LEU A 12 -1.43 -4.87 0.24
C LEU A 12 -2.66 -3.99 -0.02
N ASP A 13 -3.51 -4.36 -0.98
CA ASP A 13 -4.73 -3.62 -1.31
C ASP A 13 -5.87 -3.88 -0.30
N ASN A 14 -5.96 -5.08 0.31
CA ASN A 14 -7.08 -5.44 1.20
C ASN A 14 -6.78 -5.32 2.70
N ASP A 15 -5.56 -5.64 3.16
CA ASP A 15 -5.13 -5.51 4.56
C ASP A 15 -3.58 -5.47 4.61
N PRO A 16 -2.96 -4.32 4.29
CA PRO A 16 -1.51 -4.18 4.27
C PRO A 16 -0.89 -4.43 5.65
N LEU A 17 -1.67 -4.22 6.73
CA LEU A 17 -1.25 -4.41 8.11
C LEU A 17 -1.20 -5.88 8.54
N SER A 18 -1.97 -6.76 7.88
CA SER A 18 -1.91 -8.21 8.13
C SER A 18 -0.52 -8.82 7.96
N LEU A 19 0.29 -8.23 7.08
CA LEU A 19 1.67 -8.65 6.81
C LEU A 19 2.66 -8.19 7.89
N PHE A 20 2.30 -7.18 8.68
CA PHE A 20 3.09 -6.68 9.81
C PHE A 20 2.71 -7.35 11.14
N LYS A 21 1.54 -7.99 11.23
CA LYS A 21 1.08 -8.75 12.41
C LYS A 21 1.92 -10.01 12.57
N SER A 22 3.01 -9.93 13.31
CA SER A 22 3.84 -11.09 13.61
C SER A 22 3.24 -11.87 14.79
N SER A 23 3.15 -13.19 14.68
CA SER A 23 2.80 -14.03 15.84
C SER A 23 3.91 -14.07 16.92
N ARG A 24 5.03 -13.36 16.71
CA ARG A 24 6.08 -13.14 17.74
C ARG A 24 5.56 -12.18 18.83
N ASP A 25 4.67 -11.26 18.47
CA ASP A 25 4.14 -10.23 19.37
C ASP A 25 3.07 -10.78 20.33
N GLU A 26 2.30 -11.79 19.90
CA GLU A 26 1.36 -12.49 20.78
C GLU A 26 2.08 -13.36 21.83
N ALA A 27 3.23 -13.95 21.50
CA ALA A 27 3.95 -14.87 22.37
C ALA A 27 4.82 -14.17 23.43
N ALA A 28 5.28 -12.94 23.16
CA ALA A 28 6.19 -12.23 24.06
C ALA A 28 5.49 -11.41 25.15
N GLY A 29 4.17 -11.17 25.05
CA GLY A 29 3.41 -10.38 26.04
C GLY A 29 3.96 -8.97 26.28
N LYS A 30 4.86 -8.48 25.42
CA LYS A 30 5.59 -7.23 25.58
C LYS A 30 4.98 -6.19 24.65
N ARG A 31 4.34 -5.20 25.29
CA ARG A 31 3.89 -3.88 24.78
C ARG A 31 3.23 -3.91 23.39
N LEU A 32 1.89 -3.94 23.39
CA LEU A 32 1.02 -3.73 22.23
C LEU A 32 0.89 -2.25 21.79
N GLU A 33 1.36 -1.29 22.61
CA GLU A 33 1.25 0.15 22.31
C GLU A 33 2.23 0.69 21.23
N PRO A 34 3.50 0.24 21.14
CA PRO A 34 4.47 0.71 20.15
C PRO A 34 4.13 0.29 18.71
N LEU A 35 3.62 -0.93 18.53
CA LEU A 35 3.15 -1.46 17.24
C LEU A 35 2.04 -0.59 16.64
N LYS A 36 1.17 -0.04 17.50
CA LYS A 36 0.05 0.77 17.04
C LYS A 36 0.51 2.06 16.37
N SER A 37 1.50 2.76 16.93
CA SER A 37 2.07 3.99 16.35
C SER A 37 2.84 3.77 15.02
N ILE A 38 3.27 2.54 14.78
CA ILE A 38 3.90 2.11 13.52
C ILE A 38 2.83 1.79 12.45
N GLU A 39 1.81 1.00 12.81
CA GLU A 39 0.64 0.76 11.96
C GLU A 39 0.01 2.09 11.50
N ASP A 40 -0.05 3.01 12.43
CA ASP A 40 -0.44 4.40 12.29
C ASP A 40 0.38 5.16 11.21
N LEU A 41 1.73 5.13 11.26
CA LEU A 41 2.59 5.80 10.28
C LEU A 41 2.53 5.14 8.89
N ILE A 42 2.46 3.80 8.85
CA ILE A 42 2.24 3.04 7.63
C ILE A 42 0.92 3.48 6.99
N THR A 43 -0.14 3.55 7.79
CA THR A 43 -1.47 3.99 7.35
C THR A 43 -1.41 5.38 6.74
N LEU A 44 -0.71 6.34 7.35
CA LEU A 44 -0.50 7.68 6.78
C LEU A 44 0.15 7.63 5.39
N ILE A 45 1.23 6.87 5.23
CA ILE A 45 1.94 6.75 3.94
C ILE A 45 1.03 6.13 2.88
N PHE A 46 0.37 5.02 3.19
CA PHE A 46 -0.57 4.36 2.26
C PHE A 46 -1.72 5.29 1.87
N ASN A 47 -2.24 6.07 2.80
CA ASN A 47 -3.31 7.01 2.51
C ASN A 47 -2.86 8.14 1.59
N THR A 48 -1.64 8.66 1.74
CA THR A 48 -1.08 9.62 0.79
C THR A 48 -1.09 9.07 -0.64
N TYR A 49 -0.62 7.83 -0.83
CA TYR A 49 -0.64 7.18 -2.14
C TYR A 49 -2.06 6.89 -2.64
N ARG A 50 -2.97 6.54 -1.74
CA ARG A 50 -4.39 6.34 -2.08
C ARG A 50 -5.05 7.63 -2.55
N PHE A 51 -4.87 8.74 -1.83
CA PHE A 51 -5.42 10.04 -2.22
C PHE A 51 -4.80 10.57 -3.50
N LYS A 52 -3.53 10.28 -3.78
CA LYS A 52 -2.93 10.50 -5.10
C LYS A 52 -3.76 9.83 -6.19
N LYS A 53 -4.01 8.52 -6.05
CA LYS A 53 -4.78 7.76 -7.03
C LYS A 53 -6.23 8.25 -7.17
N ILE A 54 -6.90 8.55 -6.05
CA ILE A 54 -8.24 9.15 -6.07
C ILE A 54 -8.22 10.49 -6.82
N SER A 55 -7.23 11.34 -6.57
CA SER A 55 -7.13 12.65 -7.21
C SER A 55 -6.86 12.57 -8.71
N GLU A 56 -6.07 11.59 -9.15
CA GLU A 56 -5.83 11.32 -10.58
C GLU A 56 -7.14 10.89 -11.28
N GLU A 57 -7.91 9.98 -10.67
CA GLU A 57 -9.23 9.57 -11.16
C GLU A 57 -10.22 10.74 -11.18
N LEU A 58 -10.27 11.54 -10.11
CA LEU A 58 -11.14 12.71 -10.01
C LEU A 58 -10.79 13.77 -11.06
N ALA A 59 -9.51 14.02 -11.34
CA ALA A 59 -9.09 14.95 -12.38
C ALA A 59 -9.62 14.53 -13.76
N GLY A 60 -9.55 13.23 -14.09
CA GLY A 60 -10.13 12.69 -15.32
C GLY A 60 -11.66 12.83 -15.38
N ILE A 61 -12.35 12.49 -14.28
CA ILE A 61 -13.81 12.66 -14.16
C ILE A 61 -14.22 14.13 -14.31
N LEU A 62 -13.47 15.06 -13.71
CA LEU A 62 -13.71 16.50 -13.81
C LEU A 62 -13.59 17.00 -15.24
N GLU A 63 -12.62 16.52 -16.00
CA GLU A 63 -12.45 16.86 -17.41
C GLU A 63 -13.64 16.35 -18.24
N GLU A 64 -14.06 15.10 -18.04
CA GLU A 64 -15.21 14.50 -18.73
C GLU A 64 -16.52 15.25 -18.40
N ALA A 65 -16.77 15.50 -17.12
CA ALA A 65 -17.93 16.23 -16.63
C ALA A 65 -17.96 17.67 -17.17
N SER A 66 -16.82 18.38 -17.15
CA SER A 66 -16.71 19.73 -17.71
C SER A 66 -16.98 19.76 -19.21
N ASN A 67 -16.44 18.80 -19.96
CA ASN A 67 -16.72 18.66 -21.38
C ASN A 67 -18.22 18.46 -21.66
N ILE A 68 -18.91 17.65 -20.85
CA ILE A 68 -20.34 17.39 -21.02
C ILE A 68 -21.18 18.62 -20.67
N VAL A 69 -20.92 19.27 -19.53
CA VAL A 69 -21.61 20.50 -19.12
C VAL A 69 -21.46 21.61 -20.17
N LEU A 70 -20.28 21.75 -20.78
CA LEU A 70 -20.00 22.76 -21.80
C LEU A 70 -20.59 22.43 -23.17
N LYS A 71 -20.58 21.15 -23.58
CA LYS A 71 -20.95 20.74 -24.95
C LYS A 71 -22.38 20.26 -25.10
N LYS A 72 -22.98 19.70 -24.05
CA LYS A 72 -24.30 19.05 -24.12
C LYS A 72 -25.33 19.84 -23.29
N ARG A 73 -26.02 20.78 -23.94
CA ARG A 73 -27.38 21.13 -23.51
C ARG A 73 -28.31 20.04 -24.03
N ILE A 74 -28.61 19.06 -23.19
CA ILE A 74 -29.56 18.00 -23.56
C ILE A 74 -30.96 18.49 -23.20
N TYR A 75 -31.82 18.52 -24.20
CA TYR A 75 -33.25 18.66 -24.02
C TYR A 75 -33.82 17.24 -23.94
N GLU A 76 -34.31 16.85 -22.77
CA GLU A 76 -35.00 15.57 -22.60
C GLU A 76 -36.49 15.81 -22.46
N ASP A 77 -37.26 15.12 -23.29
CA ASP A 77 -38.71 15.07 -23.14
C ASP A 77 -39.05 14.08 -22.02
N ILE A 78 -39.40 14.56 -20.83
CA ILE A 78 -39.89 13.75 -19.71
C ILE A 78 -41.42 13.76 -19.68
N GLU A 79 -42.04 12.64 -19.30
CA GLU A 79 -43.50 12.52 -19.14
C GLU A 79 -43.87 12.55 -17.65
N GLU A 80 -44.32 13.69 -17.14
CA GLU A 80 -44.72 13.83 -15.73
C GLU A 80 -45.99 14.65 -15.57
N TRP A 81 -46.72 14.42 -14.48
CA TRP A 81 -47.86 15.26 -14.12
C TRP A 81 -47.43 16.59 -13.50
N SER A 82 -46.20 16.65 -12.96
CA SER A 82 -45.58 17.89 -12.47
C SER A 82 -44.84 18.61 -13.59
N ILE A 83 -45.21 19.88 -13.85
CA ILE A 83 -44.56 20.70 -14.88
C ILE A 83 -43.25 21.27 -14.33
N ARG A 84 -42.11 20.84 -14.89
CA ARG A 84 -40.73 21.22 -14.57
C ARG A 84 -39.97 21.83 -15.76
N GLY A 85 -40.51 21.74 -16.99
CA GLY A 85 -39.83 22.19 -18.22
C GLY A 85 -40.77 22.81 -19.25
N ILE A 86 -40.27 23.00 -20.47
CA ILE A 86 -41.04 23.54 -21.59
C ILE A 86 -41.96 22.44 -22.11
N ILE A 87 -43.28 22.63 -22.04
CA ILE A 87 -44.24 21.64 -22.52
C ILE A 87 -44.06 21.41 -24.03
N ASN A 88 -43.78 20.17 -24.40
CA ASN A 88 -43.79 19.71 -25.77
C ASN A 88 -45.25 19.48 -26.18
N TRP A 89 -45.94 20.56 -26.59
CA TRP A 89 -47.38 20.54 -26.92
C TRP A 89 -47.76 19.45 -27.92
N PRO A 90 -47.02 19.22 -29.02
CA PRO A 90 -47.34 18.13 -29.95
C PRO A 90 -47.38 16.74 -29.29
N LYS A 91 -46.37 16.39 -28.49
CA LYS A 91 -46.31 15.11 -27.79
C LYS A 91 -47.30 15.02 -26.63
N THR A 92 -47.51 16.13 -25.91
CA THR A 92 -48.49 16.23 -24.83
C THR A 92 -49.92 16.02 -25.31
N ILE A 93 -50.29 16.55 -26.47
CA ILE A 93 -51.63 16.34 -27.03
C ILE A 93 -51.86 14.85 -27.34
N VAL A 94 -50.85 14.17 -27.90
CA VAL A 94 -50.90 12.71 -28.12
C VAL A 94 -51.05 11.97 -26.79
N ASN A 95 -50.28 12.35 -25.77
CA ASN A 95 -50.36 11.72 -24.44
C ASN A 95 -51.70 11.95 -23.74
N TYR A 96 -52.28 13.14 -23.87
CA TYR A 96 -53.55 13.48 -23.26
C TYR A 96 -54.70 12.59 -23.77
N ILE A 97 -54.70 12.28 -25.08
CA ILE A 97 -55.67 11.35 -25.69
C ILE A 97 -55.55 9.94 -25.10
N HIS A 98 -54.36 9.57 -24.64
CA HIS A 98 -54.07 8.26 -24.05
C HIS A 98 -54.01 8.28 -22.51
N TYR A 99 -54.51 9.34 -21.86
CA TYR A 99 -54.44 9.53 -20.40
C TYR A 99 -53.02 9.41 -19.82
N ARG A 100 -52.00 9.78 -20.59
CA ARG A 100 -50.60 9.82 -20.18
C ARG A 100 -50.19 11.21 -19.68
N PRO A 101 -49.12 11.30 -18.88
CA PRO A 101 -48.64 12.57 -18.34
C PRO A 101 -48.16 13.55 -19.43
N VAL A 102 -48.01 14.81 -19.05
CA VAL A 102 -47.56 15.89 -19.94
C VAL A 102 -46.11 15.63 -20.36
N VAL A 103 -45.82 15.76 -21.66
CA VAL A 103 -44.46 15.64 -22.18
C VAL A 103 -43.81 17.01 -22.16
N GLN A 104 -42.69 17.12 -21.47
CA GLN A 104 -41.99 18.38 -21.28
C GLN A 104 -40.51 18.23 -21.58
N ALA A 105 -39.97 19.14 -22.39
CA ALA A 105 -38.55 19.28 -22.61
C ALA A 105 -37.93 19.93 -21.37
N VAL A 106 -37.24 19.14 -20.56
CA VAL A 106 -36.45 19.61 -19.42
C VAL A 106 -35.00 19.75 -19.85
N VAL A 107 -34.38 20.84 -19.42
CA VAL A 107 -32.94 21.02 -19.54
C VAL A 107 -32.31 20.26 -18.38
N SER A 108 -31.83 19.05 -18.64
CA SER A 108 -31.41 18.12 -17.58
C SER A 108 -29.92 18.15 -17.26
N TYR A 109 -29.26 19.32 -17.30
CA TYR A 109 -27.96 19.53 -16.62
C TYR A 109 -27.84 20.97 -16.13
N THR A 110 -28.09 21.18 -14.85
CA THR A 110 -27.66 22.39 -14.15
C THR A 110 -26.37 22.09 -13.40
N SER A 111 -25.57 23.14 -13.12
CA SER A 111 -24.42 23.02 -12.22
C SER A 111 -24.83 22.47 -10.84
N ALA A 112 -26.10 22.59 -10.45
CA ALA A 112 -26.66 22.10 -9.19
C ALA A 112 -27.41 20.75 -9.32
N SER A 113 -27.14 19.96 -10.35
CA SER A 113 -27.68 18.59 -10.44
C SER A 113 -27.09 17.70 -9.33
N PRO A 114 -27.82 16.68 -8.83
CA PRO A 114 -27.34 15.79 -7.77
C PRO A 114 -25.99 15.14 -8.08
N GLU A 115 -25.73 14.80 -9.35
CA GLU A 115 -24.46 14.24 -9.82
C GLU A 115 -23.30 15.22 -9.64
N ASN A 116 -23.53 16.49 -9.99
CA ASN A 116 -22.53 17.55 -9.88
C ASN A 116 -22.29 17.95 -8.42
N LEU A 117 -23.35 17.91 -7.59
CA LEU A 117 -23.26 18.11 -6.14
C LEU A 117 -22.49 16.96 -5.47
N LEU A 118 -22.71 15.72 -5.90
CA LEU A 118 -21.93 14.56 -5.46
C LEU A 118 -20.45 14.70 -5.82
N LEU A 119 -20.16 15.05 -7.07
CA LEU A 119 -18.78 15.28 -7.51
C LEU A 119 -18.11 16.41 -6.70
N ARG A 120 -18.83 17.51 -6.46
CA ARG A 120 -18.34 18.61 -5.62
C ARG A 120 -18.05 18.15 -4.19
N ALA A 121 -18.97 17.43 -3.57
CA ALA A 121 -18.82 16.96 -2.18
C ALA A 121 -17.61 16.03 -2.03
N ILE A 122 -17.41 15.11 -2.98
CA ILE A 122 -16.27 14.20 -2.99
C ILE A 122 -14.95 14.96 -3.16
N VAL A 123 -14.91 15.91 -4.10
CA VAL A 123 -13.71 16.73 -4.33
C VAL A 123 -13.36 17.58 -3.10
N ASP A 124 -14.35 18.21 -2.48
CA ASP A 124 -14.15 19.01 -1.26
C ASP A 124 -13.65 18.14 -0.10
N TYR A 125 -14.19 16.94 0.06
CA TYR A 125 -13.71 15.94 1.02
C TYR A 125 -12.24 15.59 0.78
N VAL A 126 -11.87 15.23 -0.46
CA VAL A 126 -10.49 14.84 -0.80
C VAL A 126 -9.51 16.00 -0.62
N ILE A 127 -9.87 17.22 -1.02
CA ILE A 127 -9.06 18.43 -0.82
C ILE A 127 -8.86 18.69 0.68
N SER A 128 -9.91 18.56 1.48
CA SER A 128 -9.83 18.72 2.94
C SER A 128 -8.88 17.69 3.56
N GLU A 129 -8.98 16.42 3.15
CA GLU A 129 -8.12 15.36 3.67
C GLU A 129 -6.66 15.52 3.26
N LEU A 130 -6.39 15.86 2.00
CA LEU A 130 -5.03 16.18 1.54
C LEU A 130 -4.48 17.40 2.26
N SER A 131 -5.28 18.46 2.46
CA SER A 131 -4.87 19.64 3.21
C SER A 131 -4.55 19.31 4.67
N ASN A 132 -5.33 18.43 5.29
CA ASN A 132 -5.04 17.91 6.63
C ASN A 132 -3.69 17.18 6.62
N ILE A 133 -3.47 16.22 5.72
CA ILE A 133 -2.19 15.48 5.60
C ILE A 133 -1.01 16.43 5.40
N CYS A 134 -1.11 17.38 4.47
CA CYS A 134 -0.08 18.39 4.22
C CYS A 134 0.20 19.21 5.48
N SER A 135 -0.84 19.79 6.10
CA SER A 135 -0.68 20.63 7.29
C SER A 135 -0.09 19.85 8.47
N LEU A 136 -0.44 18.57 8.59
CA LEU A 136 0.05 17.66 9.62
C LEU A 136 1.53 17.33 9.43
N LEU A 137 1.95 17.07 8.18
CA LEU A 137 3.34 16.83 7.80
C LEU A 137 4.20 18.12 7.82
N GLU A 138 3.58 19.29 7.64
CA GLU A 138 4.26 20.60 7.67
C GLU A 138 4.48 21.13 9.08
N ARG A 139 3.44 21.04 9.92
CA ARG A 139 3.47 21.59 11.26
C ARG A 139 4.24 20.73 12.24
N GLY A 140 4.61 19.50 11.84
CA GLY A 140 5.25 18.56 12.74
C GLY A 140 4.48 18.49 14.05
N GLY A 141 3.18 18.14 14.00
CA GLY A 141 2.29 18.15 15.15
C GLY A 141 2.34 19.43 15.98
N SER A 142 1.85 20.57 15.47
CA SER A 142 1.93 21.82 16.24
C SER A 142 0.89 21.92 17.37
N ALA A 143 1.40 21.94 18.59
CA ALA A 143 1.17 22.94 19.65
C ALA A 143 -0.22 23.19 20.28
N GLU A 144 -1.36 22.88 19.65
CA GLU A 144 -2.66 23.12 20.30
C GLU A 144 -3.05 22.02 21.32
N THR A 145 -2.38 20.87 21.28
CA THR A 145 -2.53 19.78 22.26
C THR A 145 -1.38 19.66 23.27
N GLY A 146 -0.46 20.64 23.31
CA GLY A 146 0.66 20.64 24.26
C GLY A 146 1.71 19.54 24.04
N GLY A 147 1.72 18.89 22.88
CA GLY A 147 2.68 17.84 22.51
C GLY A 147 3.88 18.35 21.72
N THR A 148 5.05 17.79 22.00
CA THR A 148 6.34 18.02 21.32
C THR A 148 6.42 17.23 20.01
N GLY A 149 5.73 17.71 18.96
CA GLY A 149 5.82 17.12 17.62
C GLY A 149 7.24 17.03 17.05
N LEU A 150 7.45 16.12 16.08
CA LEU A 150 8.69 16.05 15.30
C LEU A 150 8.92 17.43 14.67
N SER A 151 10.05 18.05 14.97
CA SER A 151 10.39 19.32 14.35
C SER A 151 10.45 19.16 12.81
N PRO A 152 10.18 20.21 12.04
CA PRO A 152 10.36 20.18 10.59
C PRO A 152 11.76 19.70 10.16
N GLU A 153 12.77 19.91 11.01
CA GLU A 153 14.15 19.43 10.81
C GLU A 153 14.31 17.91 10.99
N GLU A 154 13.47 17.25 11.80
CA GLU A 154 13.47 15.80 11.99
C GLU A 154 12.69 15.09 10.87
N ILE A 155 11.58 15.67 10.42
CA ILE A 155 10.85 15.18 9.23
C ILE A 155 11.73 15.30 7.98
N ALA A 156 12.51 16.39 7.87
CA ALA A 156 13.46 16.57 6.77
C ALA A 156 14.57 15.51 6.73
N LYS A 157 14.89 14.86 7.86
CA LYS A 157 15.87 13.75 7.94
C LYS A 157 15.30 12.41 7.51
N LEU A 158 13.97 12.27 7.40
CA LEU A 158 13.30 11.04 7.01
C LEU A 158 12.86 11.13 5.53
N PRO A 159 13.65 10.62 4.58
CA PRO A 159 13.40 10.82 3.14
C PRO A 159 12.02 10.29 2.70
N GLY A 160 11.52 9.21 3.31
CA GLY A 160 10.19 8.66 3.01
C GLY A 160 9.04 9.60 3.41
N LEU A 161 9.10 10.21 4.59
CA LEU A 161 8.07 11.17 5.03
C LEU A 161 8.15 12.48 4.25
N ARG A 162 9.38 12.93 3.93
CA ARG A 162 9.58 14.06 3.03
C ARG A 162 8.96 13.80 1.65
N SER A 163 9.20 12.63 1.07
CA SER A 163 8.63 12.23 -0.21
C SER A 163 7.10 12.14 -0.14
N ALA A 164 6.54 11.55 0.92
CA ALA A 164 5.10 11.51 1.13
C ALA A 164 4.50 12.92 1.25
N ARG A 165 5.16 13.83 1.97
CA ARG A 165 4.73 15.23 2.04
C ARG A 165 4.74 15.90 0.67
N GLU A 166 5.87 15.83 -0.04
CA GLU A 166 6.01 16.44 -1.37
C GLU A 166 4.95 15.90 -2.32
N GLU A 167 4.67 14.60 -2.30
CA GLU A 167 3.62 13.97 -3.10
C GLU A 167 2.21 14.43 -2.70
N ALA A 168 1.89 14.51 -1.40
CA ALA A 168 0.60 14.99 -0.92
C ALA A 168 0.35 16.44 -1.35
N CYS A 169 1.34 17.32 -1.16
CA CYS A 169 1.27 18.72 -1.55
C CYS A 169 1.10 18.88 -3.07
N GLN A 170 1.88 18.16 -3.88
CA GLN A 170 1.74 18.18 -5.33
C GLN A 170 0.38 17.66 -5.79
N THR A 171 -0.14 16.61 -5.14
CA THR A 171 -1.46 16.06 -5.43
C THR A 171 -2.56 17.08 -5.13
N LEU A 172 -2.49 17.74 -3.97
CA LEU A 172 -3.40 18.80 -3.57
C LEU A 172 -3.42 19.94 -4.59
N GLU A 173 -2.25 20.49 -4.93
CA GLU A 173 -2.12 21.57 -5.90
C GLU A 173 -2.69 21.20 -7.28
N ARG A 174 -2.44 19.97 -7.74
CA ARG A 174 -2.99 19.47 -9.02
C ARG A 174 -4.51 19.37 -8.99
N LEU A 175 -5.07 18.85 -7.90
CA LEU A 175 -6.52 18.71 -7.77
C LEU A 175 -7.20 20.08 -7.67
N GLU A 176 -6.67 20.99 -6.85
CA GLU A 176 -7.15 22.38 -6.76
C GLU A 176 -7.09 23.09 -8.12
N HIS A 177 -6.01 22.90 -8.87
CA HIS A 177 -5.88 23.43 -10.22
C HIS A 177 -6.95 22.86 -11.17
N ALA A 178 -7.16 21.54 -11.15
CA ALA A 178 -8.20 20.89 -11.95
C ALA A 178 -9.61 21.42 -11.61
N VAL A 179 -9.90 21.60 -10.33
CA VAL A 179 -11.14 22.23 -9.87
C VAL A 179 -11.26 23.65 -10.40
N GLY A 180 -10.20 24.46 -10.29
CA GLY A 180 -10.15 25.84 -10.77
C GLY A 180 -10.37 26.00 -12.28
N GLN A 181 -10.07 24.97 -13.08
CA GLN A 181 -10.34 24.93 -14.52
C GLN A 181 -11.70 24.31 -14.88
N SER A 182 -12.42 23.77 -13.91
CA SER A 182 -13.69 23.06 -14.12
C SER A 182 -14.92 23.92 -13.88
N PHE A 183 -16.09 23.38 -14.24
CA PHE A 183 -17.38 24.01 -13.92
C PHE A 183 -17.70 24.01 -12.42
N LEU A 184 -16.97 23.25 -11.59
CA LEU A 184 -17.22 23.17 -10.14
C LEU A 184 -16.95 24.49 -9.41
N VAL A 185 -16.21 25.43 -10.01
CA VAL A 185 -16.01 26.79 -9.46
C VAL A 185 -17.33 27.54 -9.31
N TYR A 186 -18.35 27.18 -10.10
CA TYR A 186 -19.68 27.77 -10.05
C TYR A 186 -20.61 27.11 -9.03
N ILE A 187 -20.19 26.01 -8.41
CA ILE A 187 -20.89 25.36 -7.31
C ILE A 187 -20.23 25.84 -6.02
N PRO A 188 -20.99 26.39 -5.05
CA PRO A 188 -20.42 26.79 -3.77
C PRO A 188 -19.63 25.63 -3.14
N GLY A 189 -18.42 25.93 -2.66
CA GLY A 189 -17.62 24.96 -1.93
C GLY A 189 -18.11 24.75 -0.51
N ASN A 190 -17.80 23.58 0.07
CA ASN A 190 -18.14 23.22 1.45
C ASN A 190 -19.65 23.29 1.74
N LEU A 191 -20.50 23.04 0.73
CA LEU A 191 -21.96 22.98 0.88
C LEU A 191 -22.40 21.94 1.92
N TYR A 192 -21.66 20.84 1.93
CA TYR A 192 -21.78 19.74 2.87
C TYR A 192 -20.45 19.75 3.62
N GLY A 193 -20.48 19.79 4.95
CA GLY A 193 -19.23 19.87 5.73
C GLY A 193 -18.24 18.80 5.26
N PRO A 194 -17.00 19.15 4.88
CA PRO A 194 -16.06 18.22 4.26
C PRO A 194 -15.56 17.14 5.23
N GLU A 195 -16.06 17.15 6.46
CA GLU A 195 -15.60 16.36 7.58
C GLU A 195 -16.33 15.01 7.73
N THR A 196 -17.44 14.81 7.00
CA THR A 196 -18.32 13.65 7.14
C THR A 196 -18.71 13.09 5.78
N LEU A 197 -18.72 11.76 5.66
CA LEU A 197 -19.16 11.06 4.45
C LEU A 197 -20.69 10.91 4.36
N ASP A 198 -21.44 11.25 5.41
CA ASP A 198 -22.91 11.12 5.48
C ASP A 198 -23.61 11.75 4.27
N HIS A 199 -23.22 12.97 3.90
CA HIS A 199 -23.81 13.66 2.74
C HIS A 199 -23.40 13.05 1.40
N ILE A 200 -22.18 12.50 1.31
CA ILE A 200 -21.73 11.75 0.14
C ILE A 200 -22.54 10.46 0.01
N TYR A 201 -22.89 9.82 1.13
CA TYR A 201 -23.77 8.64 1.16
C TYR A 201 -25.20 8.96 0.70
N GLU A 202 -25.80 10.04 1.21
CA GLU A 202 -27.12 10.51 0.80
C GLU A 202 -27.18 10.81 -0.71
N LEU A 203 -26.23 11.61 -1.22
CA LEU A 203 -26.13 11.95 -2.63
C LEU A 203 -25.83 10.74 -3.51
N THR A 204 -24.99 9.82 -3.03
CA THR A 204 -24.71 8.56 -3.74
C THR A 204 -25.97 7.72 -3.88
N ASN A 205 -26.79 7.62 -2.85
CA ASN A 205 -28.07 6.90 -2.93
C ASN A 205 -29.03 7.59 -3.90
N GLU A 206 -29.13 8.92 -3.87
CA GLU A 206 -29.97 9.67 -4.80
C GLU A 206 -29.54 9.43 -6.26
N VAL A 207 -28.26 9.63 -6.55
CA VAL A 207 -27.66 9.44 -7.89
C VAL A 207 -27.68 7.98 -8.33
N SER A 208 -27.54 7.03 -7.41
CA SER A 208 -27.56 5.60 -7.75
C SER A 208 -28.95 5.11 -8.15
N ASN A 209 -29.99 5.76 -7.64
CA ASN A 209 -31.39 5.42 -7.91
C ASN A 209 -31.96 6.14 -9.14
N THR A 210 -31.20 7.01 -9.80
CA THR A 210 -31.67 7.64 -11.03
C THR A 210 -31.71 6.62 -12.18
N PRO A 211 -32.79 6.60 -12.99
CA PRO A 211 -32.95 5.64 -14.07
C PRO A 211 -31.98 5.88 -15.23
N TRP A 212 -31.37 7.06 -15.31
CA TRP A 212 -30.36 7.41 -16.30
C TRP A 212 -29.33 8.34 -15.66
N ARG A 213 -28.05 8.11 -15.99
CA ARG A 213 -26.93 8.98 -15.60
C ARG A 213 -25.80 8.92 -16.65
N PRO A 214 -24.92 9.94 -16.71
CA PRO A 214 -23.76 9.95 -17.60
C PRO A 214 -22.71 8.91 -17.21
N GLU A 215 -21.92 8.49 -18.20
CA GLU A 215 -20.82 7.55 -18.01
C GLU A 215 -19.76 8.03 -16.98
N TRP A 216 -19.50 9.34 -16.89
CA TRP A 216 -18.58 9.87 -15.89
C TRP A 216 -19.08 9.66 -14.45
N VAL A 217 -20.40 9.57 -14.27
CA VAL A 217 -21.02 9.30 -12.97
C VAL A 217 -20.83 7.83 -12.60
N ASP A 218 -20.96 6.91 -13.55
CA ASP A 218 -20.64 5.50 -13.32
C ASP A 218 -19.17 5.33 -12.91
N LYS A 219 -18.24 6.01 -13.60
CA LYS A 219 -16.83 6.03 -13.23
C LYS A 219 -16.61 6.61 -11.82
N LEU A 220 -17.30 7.70 -11.47
CA LEU A 220 -17.21 8.29 -10.13
C LEU A 220 -17.66 7.30 -9.05
N LEU A 221 -18.79 6.63 -9.28
CA LEU A 221 -19.33 5.65 -8.33
C LEU A 221 -18.40 4.44 -8.18
N ASP A 222 -17.98 3.82 -9.29
CA ASP A 222 -17.21 2.58 -9.27
C ASP A 222 -15.75 2.80 -8.88
N ASN A 223 -15.10 3.82 -9.44
CA ASN A 223 -13.66 4.02 -9.25
C ASN A 223 -13.33 4.83 -8.00
N VAL A 224 -14.25 5.64 -7.49
CA VAL A 224 -13.99 6.52 -6.33
C VAL A 224 -14.86 6.13 -5.14
N VAL A 225 -16.18 6.14 -5.29
CA VAL A 225 -17.09 6.00 -4.13
C VAL A 225 -17.05 4.58 -3.56
N TYR A 226 -17.39 3.56 -4.34
CA TYR A 226 -17.47 2.18 -3.84
C TYR A 226 -16.10 1.56 -3.61
N LYS A 227 -15.11 1.93 -4.41
CA LYS A 227 -13.75 1.40 -4.31
C LYS A 227 -12.93 2.03 -3.19
N TYR A 228 -13.12 3.31 -2.94
CA TYR A 228 -12.32 4.02 -1.95
C TYR A 228 -13.16 4.59 -0.81
N LEU A 229 -14.23 5.34 -1.04
CA LEU A 229 -14.89 6.03 0.09
C LEU A 229 -15.73 5.12 0.99
N PHE A 230 -16.42 4.12 0.43
CA PHE A 230 -17.34 3.25 1.17
C PHE A 230 -16.77 1.85 1.46
N ASP A 231 -15.46 1.66 1.31
CA ASP A 231 -14.84 0.42 1.75
C ASP A 231 -14.88 0.34 3.30
N PRO A 232 -15.66 -0.60 3.89
CA PRO A 232 -15.88 -0.69 5.34
C PRO A 232 -14.60 -0.92 6.15
N SER A 233 -13.52 -1.37 5.50
CA SER A 233 -12.20 -1.54 6.13
C SER A 233 -11.48 -0.21 6.37
N THR A 234 -11.92 0.89 5.75
CA THR A 234 -11.12 2.13 5.69
C THR A 234 -11.73 3.36 6.37
N GLU A 235 -13.06 3.42 6.58
CA GLU A 235 -13.72 4.68 6.94
C GLU A 235 -13.57 5.10 8.41
N LYS A 236 -13.82 4.17 9.34
CA LYS A 236 -13.86 4.47 10.79
C LYS A 236 -12.48 4.45 11.44
N GLU A 237 -11.53 3.78 10.79
CA GLU A 237 -10.15 3.69 11.22
C GLU A 237 -9.36 4.95 10.82
N TYR A 238 -9.59 5.50 9.63
CA TYR A 238 -8.76 6.55 9.03
C TYR A 238 -8.65 7.88 9.81
N ARG A 239 -9.76 8.52 10.19
CA ARG A 239 -9.73 9.88 10.78
C ARG A 239 -9.30 9.86 12.25
N GLU A 240 -9.76 8.84 12.98
CA GLU A 240 -9.33 8.62 14.36
C GLU A 240 -7.89 8.13 14.45
N LEU A 241 -7.42 7.27 13.53
CA LEU A 241 -6.03 6.83 13.51
C LEU A 241 -5.14 8.00 13.12
N THR A 242 -5.35 8.68 11.98
CA THR A 242 -4.47 9.77 11.49
C THR A 242 -4.18 10.84 12.56
N ILE A 243 -5.19 11.25 13.33
CA ILE A 243 -5.02 12.20 14.45
C ILE A 243 -4.26 11.55 15.63
N LYS A 244 -4.61 10.31 16.03
CA LYS A 244 -3.94 9.58 17.13
C LYS A 244 -2.49 9.18 16.82
N VAL A 245 -2.18 8.83 15.57
CA VAL A 245 -0.85 8.52 15.02
C VAL A 245 0.10 9.66 15.33
N LEU A 246 -0.33 10.85 14.90
CA LEU A 246 0.49 12.04 14.90
C LEU A 246 0.58 12.63 16.30
N GLU A 247 -0.47 12.52 17.12
CA GLU A 247 -0.40 12.81 18.55
C GLU A 247 0.59 11.91 19.30
N ARG A 248 0.73 10.62 18.93
CA ARG A 248 1.70 9.70 19.57
C ARG A 248 3.12 9.89 19.07
N ILE A 249 3.32 10.07 17.77
CA ILE A 249 4.62 10.47 17.20
C ILE A 249 5.12 11.77 17.85
N SER A 250 4.18 12.69 18.16
CA SER A 250 4.46 13.95 18.87
C SER A 250 4.70 13.83 20.38
N ARG A 251 4.58 12.64 20.98
CA ARG A 251 4.78 12.43 22.43
C ARG A 251 6.11 11.77 22.81
N ARG A 252 7.05 11.62 21.87
CA ARG A 252 8.43 11.15 22.12
C ARG A 252 8.56 9.79 22.86
N GLU A 253 7.59 8.89 22.73
CA GLU A 253 7.73 7.51 23.21
C GLU A 253 8.02 6.53 22.05
N HIS A 254 8.89 6.92 21.12
CA HIS A 254 9.48 5.96 20.19
C HIS A 254 10.90 5.67 20.61
N ASP A 255 11.04 4.57 21.36
CA ASP A 255 12.32 3.91 21.55
C ASP A 255 12.89 3.60 20.15
N SER A 256 14.17 3.88 19.92
CA SER A 256 14.88 3.58 18.65
C SER A 256 14.67 2.13 18.14
N MET A 257 14.26 1.24 19.05
CA MET A 257 13.87 -0.14 18.80
C MET A 257 12.63 -0.28 17.88
N ASP A 258 11.67 0.64 17.93
CA ASP A 258 10.42 0.62 17.16
C ASP A 258 10.66 0.89 15.67
N VAL A 259 11.48 1.89 15.37
CA VAL A 259 11.87 2.27 13.99
C VAL A 259 12.73 1.19 13.36
N ASN A 260 13.62 0.56 14.15
CA ASN A 260 14.43 -0.56 13.69
C ASN A 260 13.55 -1.77 13.35
N LEU A 261 12.58 -2.13 14.20
CA LEU A 261 11.65 -3.23 13.93
C LEU A 261 10.84 -3.00 12.64
N LEU A 262 10.36 -1.77 12.42
CA LEU A 262 9.65 -1.41 11.21
C LEU A 262 10.54 -1.51 9.96
N SER A 263 11.77 -1.02 10.08
CA SER A 263 12.71 -1.03 8.96
C SER A 263 13.10 -2.46 8.58
N ASP A 264 13.33 -3.32 9.57
CA ASP A 264 13.50 -4.77 9.38
C ASP A 264 12.31 -5.37 8.61
N LYS A 265 11.07 -5.06 9.02
CA LYS A 265 9.87 -5.61 8.38
C LYS A 265 9.60 -5.09 6.98
N LEU A 266 9.83 -3.79 6.75
CA LEU A 266 9.73 -3.20 5.41
C LEU A 266 10.80 -3.78 4.48
N TYR A 267 11.99 -4.07 5.00
CA TYR A 267 13.04 -4.72 4.24
C TYR A 267 12.70 -6.16 3.86
N GLU A 268 12.12 -6.93 4.78
CA GLU A 268 11.58 -8.27 4.50
C GLU A 268 10.51 -8.23 3.40
N LEU A 269 9.58 -7.27 3.45
CA LEU A 269 8.53 -7.10 2.44
C LEU A 269 9.08 -6.65 1.09
N TYR A 270 10.03 -5.72 1.08
CA TYR A 270 10.72 -5.29 -0.12
C TYR A 270 11.40 -6.47 -0.82
N LEU A 271 12.08 -7.32 -0.05
CA LEU A 271 12.72 -8.50 -0.63
C LEU A 271 11.70 -9.52 -1.13
N LEU A 272 10.60 -9.75 -0.40
CA LEU A 272 9.51 -10.60 -0.86
C LEU A 272 8.96 -10.09 -2.20
N TYR A 273 8.76 -8.79 -2.33
CA TYR A 273 8.36 -8.15 -3.59
C TYR A 273 9.35 -8.45 -4.73
N LEU A 274 10.64 -8.20 -4.52
CA LEU A 274 11.68 -8.45 -5.52
C LEU A 274 11.71 -9.93 -5.95
N LEU A 275 11.63 -10.84 -4.97
CA LEU A 275 11.64 -12.27 -5.22
C LEU A 275 10.44 -12.71 -6.06
N LEU A 276 9.23 -12.28 -5.72
CA LEU A 276 8.02 -12.60 -6.48
C LEU A 276 8.12 -12.07 -7.91
N ARG A 277 8.69 -10.87 -8.10
CA ARG A 277 8.93 -10.28 -9.42
C ARG A 277 9.92 -11.11 -10.23
N VAL A 278 11.07 -11.49 -9.64
CA VAL A 278 12.07 -12.38 -10.28
C VAL A 278 11.44 -13.71 -10.70
N LEU A 279 10.65 -14.35 -9.83
CA LEU A 279 9.98 -15.62 -10.13
C LEU A 279 8.98 -15.48 -11.29
N ARG A 280 8.19 -14.39 -11.32
CA ARG A 280 7.25 -14.10 -12.42
C ARG A 280 7.98 -13.87 -13.75
N GLU A 281 9.08 -13.13 -13.74
CA GLU A 281 9.90 -12.87 -14.94
C GLU A 281 10.54 -14.16 -15.49
N GLN A 282 10.77 -15.16 -14.64
CA GLN A 282 11.20 -16.50 -15.04
C GLN A 282 10.05 -17.40 -15.53
N GLY A 283 8.83 -16.86 -15.68
CA GLY A 283 7.65 -17.58 -16.12
C GLY A 283 7.06 -18.51 -15.05
N LYS A 284 7.47 -18.38 -13.78
CA LYS A 284 6.92 -19.14 -12.66
C LYS A 284 5.67 -18.47 -12.13
N ARG A 285 4.81 -19.25 -11.48
CA ARG A 285 3.61 -18.76 -10.78
C ARG A 285 3.85 -18.89 -9.27
N PRO A 286 4.38 -17.84 -8.61
CA PRO A 286 4.61 -17.91 -7.19
C PRO A 286 3.28 -17.88 -6.42
N ALA A 287 3.15 -18.79 -5.46
CA ALA A 287 2.04 -18.91 -4.54
C ALA A 287 2.55 -18.64 -3.11
N ILE A 288 2.03 -17.60 -2.46
CA ILE A 288 2.38 -17.31 -1.06
C ILE A 288 1.55 -18.24 -0.17
N ASN A 289 2.22 -19.07 0.64
CA ASN A 289 1.56 -20.03 1.52
C ASN A 289 1.59 -19.57 2.98
N GLN A 290 0.40 -19.39 3.57
CA GLN A 290 0.23 -18.99 4.98
C GLN A 290 -0.16 -20.16 5.91
N CYS A 291 -0.29 -21.40 5.42
CA CYS A 291 -0.84 -22.54 6.19
C CYS A 291 0.19 -23.49 6.86
N GLY A 292 1.48 -23.16 6.95
CA GLY A 292 2.50 -23.88 7.72
C GLY A 292 2.90 -25.27 7.18
N LYS A 293 2.18 -25.77 6.19
CA LYS A 293 2.45 -27.05 5.53
C LYS A 293 3.12 -26.80 4.18
N LEU A 294 4.26 -27.43 3.93
CA LEU A 294 4.87 -27.49 2.60
C LEU A 294 3.87 -28.15 1.62
N GLY A 295 3.22 -27.32 0.81
CA GLY A 295 2.39 -27.79 -0.30
C GLY A 295 3.27 -28.48 -1.35
N LYS A 296 2.73 -29.51 -2.01
CA LYS A 296 3.38 -30.07 -3.19
C LYS A 296 3.23 -29.09 -4.34
N SER A 297 4.33 -28.61 -4.90
CA SER A 297 4.27 -27.75 -6.08
C SER A 297 3.91 -28.55 -7.33
N GLY A 298 3.00 -28.04 -8.15
CA GLY A 298 2.78 -28.52 -9.50
C GLY A 298 3.97 -28.19 -10.40
N VAL A 299 4.04 -28.79 -11.59
CA VAL A 299 5.06 -28.45 -12.60
C VAL A 299 4.86 -26.99 -13.02
N GLY A 300 5.82 -26.11 -12.70
CA GLY A 300 5.77 -24.67 -13.02
C GLY A 300 5.27 -23.77 -11.88
N ASP A 301 4.74 -24.34 -10.81
CA ASP A 301 4.35 -23.60 -9.60
C ASP A 301 5.55 -23.47 -8.67
N VAL A 302 5.64 -22.36 -7.94
CA VAL A 302 6.65 -22.13 -6.89
C VAL A 302 5.91 -21.74 -5.62
N VAL A 303 6.19 -22.41 -4.51
CA VAL A 303 5.57 -22.08 -3.21
C VAL A 303 6.55 -21.23 -2.42
N VAL A 304 6.11 -20.04 -2.01
CA VAL A 304 6.88 -19.12 -1.18
C VAL A 304 6.25 -19.07 0.21
N CYS A 305 6.99 -19.51 1.23
CA CYS A 305 6.59 -19.40 2.62
C CYS A 305 7.30 -18.18 3.23
N PHE A 306 6.54 -17.17 3.66
CA PHE A 306 7.05 -15.93 4.24
C PHE A 306 6.76 -15.87 5.74
N ASN A 307 7.78 -15.63 6.57
CA ASN A 307 7.68 -15.47 8.01
C ASN A 307 6.86 -16.57 8.72
N GLN A 308 6.95 -17.80 8.22
CA GLN A 308 6.06 -18.88 8.59
C GLN A 308 6.74 -19.90 9.48
N ASP A 309 6.03 -20.35 10.50
CA ASP A 309 6.42 -21.54 11.27
C ASP A 309 6.31 -22.79 10.40
N LEU A 310 7.42 -23.50 10.26
CA LEU A 310 7.52 -24.72 9.48
C LEU A 310 7.79 -25.92 10.40
N GLU A 311 7.06 -27.00 10.14
CA GLU A 311 7.27 -28.29 10.78
C GLU A 311 8.54 -28.94 10.20
N ALA A 312 9.59 -28.96 11.01
CA ALA A 312 10.86 -29.64 10.75
C ALA A 312 11.27 -30.40 12.02
N PRO A 313 12.43 -31.09 12.08
CA PRO A 313 12.85 -31.78 13.31
C PRO A 313 12.84 -30.87 14.56
N LEU A 314 12.99 -29.57 14.34
CA LEU A 314 12.70 -28.50 15.29
C LEU A 314 11.81 -27.47 14.58
N LYS A 315 10.88 -26.86 15.33
CA LYS A 315 10.06 -25.77 14.78
C LYS A 315 10.97 -24.60 14.40
N VAL A 316 10.95 -24.23 13.12
CA VAL A 316 11.78 -23.14 12.56
C VAL A 316 10.92 -22.12 11.83
N ARG A 317 11.44 -20.90 11.73
CA ARG A 317 10.82 -19.80 10.99
C ARG A 317 11.91 -19.05 10.22
N PRO A 318 12.24 -19.48 8.99
CA PRO A 318 13.03 -18.65 8.09
C PRO A 318 12.21 -17.42 7.68
N ASP A 319 12.90 -16.34 7.32
CA ASP A 319 12.23 -15.13 6.83
C ASP A 319 11.52 -15.42 5.49
N ILE A 320 12.21 -16.07 4.54
CA ILE A 320 11.59 -16.61 3.32
C ILE A 320 12.13 -18.02 3.04
N LEU A 321 11.21 -18.96 2.74
CA LEU A 321 11.54 -20.25 2.14
C LEU A 321 10.88 -20.33 0.75
N VAL A 322 11.69 -20.64 -0.26
CA VAL A 322 11.21 -20.90 -1.62
C VAL A 322 11.28 -22.39 -1.89
N HIS A 323 10.12 -23.01 -2.12
CA HIS A 323 10.01 -24.38 -2.59
C HIS A 323 9.86 -24.37 -4.12
N TRP A 324 10.95 -24.73 -4.79
CA TRP A 324 11.04 -24.77 -6.24
C TRP A 324 11.26 -26.22 -6.68
N GLU A 325 10.23 -26.82 -7.28
CA GLU A 325 10.27 -28.20 -7.80
C GLU A 325 10.75 -29.20 -6.72
N SER A 326 11.98 -29.71 -6.81
CA SER A 326 12.57 -30.63 -5.84
C SER A 326 13.64 -29.97 -4.95
N ARG A 327 13.77 -28.65 -4.97
CA ARG A 327 14.77 -27.89 -4.23
C ARG A 327 14.13 -26.87 -3.30
N ASN A 328 14.74 -26.71 -2.15
CA ASN A 328 14.41 -25.68 -1.18
C ASN A 328 15.52 -24.64 -1.20
N VAL A 329 15.15 -23.36 -1.21
CA VAL A 329 16.05 -22.22 -1.03
C VAL A 329 15.62 -21.47 0.23
N VAL A 330 16.51 -21.39 1.20
CA VAL A 330 16.29 -20.59 2.41
C VAL A 330 16.86 -19.19 2.17
N ILE A 331 16.13 -18.17 2.58
CA ILE A 331 16.57 -16.79 2.52
C ILE A 331 16.42 -16.20 3.92
N GLU A 332 17.53 -15.72 4.46
CA GLU A 332 17.62 -15.05 5.75
C GLU A 332 18.01 -13.59 5.52
N LEU A 333 17.31 -12.67 6.18
CA LEU A 333 17.53 -11.24 6.04
C LEU A 333 18.15 -10.66 7.31
N LYS A 334 18.97 -9.63 7.10
CA LYS A 334 19.55 -8.81 8.15
C LYS A 334 19.55 -7.34 7.72
N PHE A 335 18.67 -6.54 8.31
CA PHE A 335 18.64 -5.08 8.11
C PHE A 335 19.72 -4.39 8.96
N SER A 336 20.98 -4.78 8.77
CA SER A 336 22.14 -4.14 9.36
C SER A 336 23.38 -4.55 8.58
N SER A 337 24.36 -3.65 8.53
CA SER A 337 25.67 -3.92 7.95
C SER A 337 26.71 -4.38 8.98
N LEU A 338 26.31 -4.46 10.26
CA LEU A 338 27.20 -4.79 11.38
C LEU A 338 27.67 -6.25 11.32
N PRO A 339 29.00 -6.53 11.39
CA PRO A 339 29.55 -7.87 11.28
C PRO A 339 28.94 -8.90 12.24
N GLY A 340 28.76 -8.56 13.53
CA GLY A 340 28.16 -9.47 14.50
C GLY A 340 26.69 -9.80 14.23
N TYR A 341 25.95 -8.89 13.59
CA TYR A 341 24.56 -9.16 13.18
C TYR A 341 24.50 -10.07 11.95
N ILE A 342 25.39 -9.83 10.98
CA ILE A 342 25.55 -10.69 9.80
C ILE A 342 26.03 -12.09 10.22
N GLY A 343 27.02 -12.18 11.12
CA GLY A 343 27.55 -13.43 11.67
C GLY A 343 26.46 -14.31 12.29
N LYS A 344 25.58 -13.73 13.13
CA LYS A 344 24.38 -14.43 13.64
C LYS A 344 23.47 -14.92 12.51
N GLY A 345 23.30 -14.11 11.47
CA GLY A 345 22.54 -14.49 10.27
C GLY A 345 23.13 -15.69 9.51
N VAL A 346 24.46 -15.81 9.45
CA VAL A 346 25.14 -16.98 8.85
C VAL A 346 24.74 -18.27 9.57
N TYR A 347 24.83 -18.29 10.91
CA TYR A 347 24.46 -19.46 11.70
C TYR A 347 22.97 -19.80 11.58
N GLN A 348 22.10 -18.79 11.53
CA GLN A 348 20.66 -18.99 11.35
C GLN A 348 20.34 -19.58 9.97
N ALA A 349 20.89 -19.01 8.90
CA ALA A 349 20.71 -19.49 7.53
C ALA A 349 21.16 -20.96 7.41
N ILE A 350 22.35 -21.30 7.91
CA ILE A 350 22.86 -22.68 7.88
C ILE A 350 21.96 -23.62 8.69
N SER A 351 21.51 -23.21 9.87
CA SER A 351 20.63 -24.02 10.71
C SER A 351 19.31 -24.33 10.01
N TYR A 352 18.71 -23.33 9.38
CA TYR A 352 17.48 -23.50 8.59
C TYR A 352 17.71 -24.36 7.35
N MET A 353 18.83 -24.19 6.66
CA MET A 353 19.18 -25.05 5.53
C MET A 353 19.25 -26.52 5.90
N VAL A 354 19.90 -26.84 7.02
CA VAL A 354 20.00 -28.22 7.52
C VAL A 354 18.64 -28.76 7.95
N LEU A 355 17.88 -27.99 8.73
CA LEU A 355 16.59 -28.44 9.27
C LEU A 355 15.51 -28.61 8.20
N LEU A 356 15.56 -27.80 7.14
CA LEU A 356 14.58 -27.80 6.05
C LEU A 356 15.06 -28.58 4.81
N GLY A 357 16.26 -29.18 4.86
CA GLY A 357 16.85 -29.88 3.71
C GLY A 357 17.05 -28.97 2.50
N ALA A 358 17.33 -27.68 2.72
CA ALA A 358 17.62 -26.72 1.66
C ALA A 358 19.09 -26.78 1.30
N GLY A 359 19.38 -27.18 0.06
CA GLY A 359 20.75 -27.19 -0.46
C GLY A 359 21.36 -25.79 -0.60
N ILE A 360 20.52 -24.74 -0.54
CA ILE A 360 20.90 -23.38 -0.91
C ILE A 360 20.36 -22.39 0.12
N GLY A 361 21.24 -21.49 0.55
CA GLY A 361 20.95 -20.40 1.46
C GLY A 361 21.36 -19.07 0.85
N LEU A 362 20.52 -18.05 1.00
CA LEU A 362 20.85 -16.66 0.70
C LEU A 362 20.82 -15.88 2.02
N LEU A 363 21.95 -15.31 2.42
CA LEU A 363 22.03 -14.33 3.50
C LEU A 363 22.05 -12.94 2.89
N ILE A 364 20.98 -12.18 3.09
CA ILE A 364 20.77 -10.87 2.46
C ILE A 364 20.83 -9.79 3.51
N HIS A 365 21.64 -8.75 3.27
CA HIS A 365 21.80 -7.66 4.21
C HIS A 365 22.03 -6.30 3.54
N LEU A 366 21.99 -5.22 4.34
CA LEU A 366 22.28 -3.87 3.86
C LEU A 366 23.77 -3.68 3.54
N PRO A 367 24.11 -2.89 2.51
CA PRO A 367 25.49 -2.48 2.28
C PRO A 367 26.06 -1.71 3.48
N LYS A 368 27.38 -1.74 3.65
CA LYS A 368 28.05 -0.96 4.71
C LYS A 368 27.90 0.53 4.47
N ASP A 369 27.46 1.25 5.51
CA ASP A 369 27.44 2.71 5.50
C ASP A 369 28.86 3.23 5.78
N GLU A 370 29.40 4.10 4.92
CA GLU A 370 30.78 4.62 5.04
C GLU A 370 31.01 5.38 6.36
N GLN A 371 29.94 5.83 7.02
CA GLN A 371 29.99 6.57 8.29
C GLN A 371 29.95 5.69 9.55
N GLU A 372 29.48 4.44 9.46
CA GLU A 372 29.44 3.51 10.60
C GLU A 372 30.78 2.79 10.85
N ALA A 373 31.78 3.01 9.98
CA ALA A 373 33.08 2.35 10.04
C ALA A 373 33.95 2.75 11.25
N SER A 374 33.55 3.74 12.05
CA SER A 374 34.40 4.31 13.11
C SER A 374 33.99 3.99 14.55
N GLU A 375 32.82 3.39 14.81
CA GLU A 375 32.36 3.15 16.19
C GLU A 375 31.75 1.75 16.37
N GLY A 376 32.60 0.75 16.65
CA GLY A 376 32.11 -0.60 16.96
C GLY A 376 33.24 -1.56 17.31
N SER A 377 33.50 -1.69 18.61
CA SER A 377 34.53 -2.51 19.23
C SER A 377 34.27 -4.02 19.16
N SER A 378 35.35 -4.77 18.90
CA SER A 378 35.69 -6.10 19.43
C SER A 378 34.73 -7.27 19.22
N GLU A 379 34.68 -7.88 18.03
CA GLU A 379 34.35 -9.31 17.85
C GLU A 379 35.14 -9.88 16.65
N ASP A 380 36.45 -10.14 16.83
CA ASP A 380 37.37 -10.64 15.79
C ASP A 380 36.88 -11.92 15.09
N GLU A 381 36.06 -12.75 15.76
CA GLU A 381 35.52 -14.00 15.22
C GLU A 381 34.38 -13.77 14.21
N ASP A 382 33.47 -12.84 14.49
CA ASP A 382 32.34 -12.56 13.59
C ASP A 382 32.80 -11.80 12.34
N GLU A 383 33.80 -10.92 12.47
CA GLU A 383 34.47 -10.33 11.29
C GLU A 383 35.19 -11.39 10.44
N ALA A 384 35.82 -12.39 11.06
CA ALA A 384 36.46 -13.48 10.34
C ALA A 384 35.46 -14.35 9.57
N VAL A 385 34.30 -14.66 10.17
CA VAL A 385 33.23 -15.42 9.51
C VAL A 385 32.63 -14.63 8.33
N VAL A 386 32.33 -13.34 8.54
CA VAL A 386 31.81 -12.47 7.47
C VAL A 386 32.86 -12.25 6.37
N GLY A 387 34.14 -12.15 6.72
CA GLY A 387 35.25 -12.01 5.78
C GLY A 387 35.49 -13.25 4.91
N GLN A 388 35.12 -14.45 5.38
CA GLN A 388 35.15 -15.69 4.58
C GLN A 388 34.01 -15.78 3.56
N LEU A 389 32.94 -15.01 3.75
CA LEU A 389 31.80 -14.92 2.83
C LEU A 389 32.02 -13.72 1.89
N GLU A 390 32.72 -13.96 0.79
CA GLU A 390 32.85 -12.97 -0.29
C GLU A 390 31.47 -12.70 -0.92
N LEU A 391 31.18 -11.43 -1.22
CA LEU A 391 29.89 -11.01 -1.78
C LEU A 391 29.60 -11.71 -3.10
N GLU A 392 28.37 -12.21 -3.20
CA GLU A 392 27.81 -12.90 -4.37
C GLU A 392 28.59 -14.14 -4.82
N LYS A 393 29.52 -14.64 -4.00
CA LYS A 393 30.27 -15.86 -4.25
C LYS A 393 29.72 -17.03 -3.43
N PRO A 394 29.61 -18.23 -4.04
CA PRO A 394 29.14 -19.41 -3.34
C PRO A 394 30.19 -19.87 -2.33
N VAL A 395 29.75 -20.15 -1.11
CA VAL A 395 30.56 -20.88 -0.11
C VAL A 395 29.96 -22.26 0.08
N GLU A 396 30.72 -23.28 -0.31
CA GLU A 396 30.35 -24.69 -0.10
C GLU A 396 30.56 -25.07 1.37
N ILE A 397 29.46 -25.44 2.02
CA ILE A 397 29.45 -25.94 3.39
C ILE A 397 29.17 -27.44 3.32
N THR A 398 30.12 -28.25 3.77
CA THR A 398 29.97 -29.71 3.80
C THR A 398 29.64 -30.13 5.22
N ALA A 399 28.56 -30.89 5.40
CA ALA A 399 28.24 -31.47 6.70
C ALA A 399 29.40 -32.36 7.19
N CYS A 400 29.64 -32.44 8.50
CA CYS A 400 30.78 -33.18 9.08
C CYS A 400 30.82 -34.67 8.70
N ASN A 401 29.71 -35.24 8.23
CA ASN A 401 29.61 -36.62 7.77
C ASN A 401 29.82 -36.79 6.24
N GLY A 402 30.13 -35.70 5.51
CA GLY A 402 30.37 -35.68 4.06
C GLY A 402 29.14 -35.96 3.19
N SER A 403 27.96 -36.17 3.79
CA SER A 403 26.77 -36.69 3.09
C SER A 403 25.93 -35.63 2.39
N CYS A 404 26.01 -34.38 2.84
CA CYS A 404 25.26 -33.25 2.29
C CYS A 404 26.19 -32.09 1.99
N LYS A 405 26.02 -31.51 0.79
CA LYS A 405 26.63 -30.25 0.39
C LYS A 405 25.58 -29.15 0.39
N TYR A 406 25.92 -28.05 1.02
CA TYR A 406 25.13 -26.84 1.12
C TYR A 406 25.90 -25.70 0.47
N VAL A 407 25.19 -24.77 -0.15
CA VAL A 407 25.80 -23.56 -0.75
C VAL A 407 25.16 -22.33 -0.11
N LEU A 408 25.97 -21.51 0.54
CA LEU A 408 25.54 -20.24 1.11
C LEU A 408 26.07 -19.09 0.25
N TYR A 409 25.20 -18.16 -0.11
CA TYR A 409 25.57 -16.89 -0.74
C TYR A 409 25.31 -15.74 0.23
N ARG A 410 26.23 -14.78 0.24
CA ARG A 410 26.05 -13.49 0.92
C ARG A 410 25.73 -12.42 -0.13
N VAL A 411 24.67 -11.65 0.08
CA VAL A 411 24.16 -10.69 -0.91
C VAL A 411 23.87 -9.37 -0.24
N GLU A 412 24.30 -8.28 -0.88
CA GLU A 412 23.95 -6.93 -0.48
C GLU A 412 22.84 -6.38 -1.37
N ILE A 413 21.71 -6.06 -0.74
CA ILE A 413 20.52 -5.49 -1.39
C ILE A 413 20.18 -4.17 -0.71
N GLU A 414 20.23 -3.10 -1.49
CA GLU A 414 19.95 -1.74 -1.04
C GLU A 414 18.51 -1.36 -1.43
N PRO A 415 17.61 -1.03 -0.49
CA PRO A 415 16.19 -0.82 -0.76
C PRO A 415 15.89 0.56 -1.35
N LEU A 416 16.56 0.92 -2.45
CA LEU A 416 16.37 2.16 -3.19
C LEU A 416 15.69 1.87 -4.54
N GLY A 417 14.74 2.72 -4.93
CA GLY A 417 14.00 2.56 -6.19
C GLY A 417 14.92 2.57 -7.43
N GLU A 418 15.97 3.38 -7.42
CA GLU A 418 16.97 3.41 -8.51
C GLU A 418 17.83 2.13 -8.60
N LYS A 419 17.92 1.35 -7.52
CA LYS A 419 18.63 0.07 -7.44
C LYS A 419 17.74 -1.13 -7.71
N GLU A 420 16.44 -0.92 -7.95
CA GLU A 420 15.47 -2.01 -8.05
C GLU A 420 15.85 -3.01 -9.15
N GLU A 421 16.14 -2.54 -10.37
CA GLU A 421 16.50 -3.42 -11.48
C GLU A 421 17.84 -4.16 -11.25
N ASP A 422 18.79 -3.50 -10.60
CA ASP A 422 20.07 -4.12 -10.21
C ASP A 422 19.84 -5.21 -9.14
N ASN A 423 19.00 -4.95 -8.14
CA ASN A 423 18.64 -5.91 -7.10
C ASN A 423 17.89 -7.12 -7.68
N ILE A 424 16.97 -6.89 -8.61
CA ILE A 424 16.27 -7.95 -9.37
C ILE A 424 17.28 -8.80 -10.11
N LYS A 425 18.23 -8.17 -10.81
CA LYS A 425 19.26 -8.87 -11.57
C LYS A 425 20.13 -9.74 -10.66
N LYS A 426 20.61 -9.21 -9.53
CA LYS A 426 21.39 -9.97 -8.53
C LYS A 426 20.64 -11.20 -8.03
N LEU A 427 19.39 -11.02 -7.59
CA LEU A 427 18.56 -12.13 -7.12
C LEU A 427 18.28 -13.15 -8.22
N ARG A 428 18.02 -12.69 -9.45
CA ARG A 428 17.79 -13.56 -10.60
C ARG A 428 19.01 -14.42 -10.89
N ASP A 429 20.19 -13.81 -10.99
CA ASP A 429 21.43 -14.52 -11.31
C ASP A 429 21.76 -15.56 -10.23
N LEU A 430 21.55 -15.22 -8.95
CA LEU A 430 21.75 -16.15 -7.84
C LEU A 430 20.75 -17.30 -7.84
N LEU A 431 19.46 -17.03 -8.07
CA LEU A 431 18.43 -18.07 -8.12
C LEU A 431 18.59 -19.00 -9.34
N VAL A 432 19.03 -18.47 -10.49
CA VAL A 432 19.34 -19.28 -11.68
C VAL A 432 20.59 -20.13 -11.49
N ASN A 433 21.64 -19.58 -10.88
CA ASN A 433 22.86 -20.35 -10.60
C ASN A 433 22.67 -21.38 -9.48
N ALA A 434 21.69 -21.14 -8.61
CA ALA A 434 21.29 -22.02 -7.53
C ALA A 434 20.51 -23.25 -8.02
N VAL A 435 19.64 -23.11 -9.03
CA VAL A 435 18.77 -24.20 -9.53
C VAL A 435 19.41 -24.92 -10.71
#